data_AF-A0A7C1ZJ30-F1
#
_entry.id   AF-A0A7C1ZJ30-F1
#
_cell.length_a   1.000
_cell.length_b   1.000
_cell.length_c   1.000
_cell.angle_alpha   90.00
_cell.angle_beta   90.00
_cell.angle_gamma   90.00
#
_symmetry.space_group_name_H-M   'P 1'
#
loop_
_entity.id
_entity.type
_entity.pdbx_description
1 polymer ?
#
loop_
_entity_poly.entity_id
_entity_poly.type
_entity_poly.pdbx_seq_one_letter_code
_entity_poly.pdbx_strand_id
1 'polypeptide(L)' 'MSGSNFSIDGPELNKDRLQLALGITGQLTGSTSLNVGYTGEFADSHQNNAFSATLDVAF' A
#
# COMPACT_ATOMS: atom_id res chain seq x y z
N MET A 1 -3.57 45.78 12.59
CA MET A 1 -3.83 44.47 13.23
C MET A 1 -2.82 43.49 12.65
N SER A 2 -1.77 43.15 13.40
CA SER A 2 -0.77 42.17 12.95
C SER A 2 -1.30 40.77 13.22
N GLY A 3 -1.74 40.07 12.17
CA GLY A 3 -2.05 38.65 12.26
C GLY A 3 -0.76 37.86 12.38
N SER A 4 -0.60 37.12 13.47
CA SER A 4 0.50 36.17 13.60
C SER A 4 0.18 34.98 12.68
N ASN A 5 0.92 34.83 11.59
CA ASN A 5 0.77 33.67 10.72
C ASN A 5 1.37 32.44 11.43
N PHE A 6 0.51 31.49 11.78
CA PHE A 6 0.91 30.18 12.25
C PHE A 6 0.94 29.23 11.06
N SER A 7 2.11 28.62 10.81
CA SER A 7 2.28 27.58 9.79
C SER A 7 2.78 26.33 10.50
N ILE A 8 2.12 25.19 10.25
CA ILE A 8 2.59 23.88 10.66
C ILE A 8 3.28 23.27 9.45
N ASP A 9 4.55 22.90 9.59
CA ASP A 9 5.23 22.12 8.58
C ASP A 9 4.57 20.74 8.48
N GLY A 10 4.19 20.38 7.24
CA GLY A 10 3.61 19.07 6.96
C GLY A 10 4.62 17.95 7.19
N PRO A 11 4.15 16.69 7.33
CA PRO A 11 5.05 15.56 7.51
C PRO A 11 6.03 15.48 6.34
N GLU A 12 7.32 15.34 6.64
CA GLU A 12 8.33 15.06 5.61
C GLU A 12 8.01 13.70 4.98
N LEU A 13 7.47 13.73 3.76
CA LEU A 13 7.36 12.53 2.94
C LEU A 13 8.76 12.15 2.47
N ASN A 14 9.35 11.15 3.14
CA ASN A 14 10.54 10.49 2.62
C ASN A 14 10.19 9.89 1.25
N LYS A 15 10.90 10.35 0.22
CA LYS A 15 10.65 9.96 -1.17
C LYS A 15 11.41 8.68 -1.54
N ASP A 16 12.43 8.33 -0.77
CA ASP A 16 13.23 7.14 -0.97
C ASP A 16 12.59 5.99 -0.19
N ARG A 17 11.97 5.08 -0.94
CA ARG A 17 11.33 3.88 -0.37
C ARG A 17 11.59 2.67 -1.23
N LEU A 18 11.87 1.54 -0.58
CA LEU A 18 11.91 0.22 -1.21
C LEU A 18 10.59 -0.48 -0.95
N GLN A 19 9.84 -0.80 -2.01
CA GLN A 19 8.63 -1.61 -1.93
C GLN A 19 8.90 -3.01 -2.47
N LEU A 20 8.51 -4.03 -1.70
CA LEU A 20 8.57 -5.44 -2.07
C LEU A 20 7.18 -6.04 -1.99
N ALA A 21 6.77 -6.78 -3.01
CA ALA A 21 5.49 -7.47 -3.03
C ALA A 21 5.68 -8.93 -3.42
N LEU A 22 4.95 -9.82 -2.74
CA LEU A 22 4.90 -11.25 -3.02
C LEU A 22 3.44 -11.70 -3.00
N GLY A 23 3.09 -12.62 -3.88
CA GLY A 23 1.73 -13.12 -3.94
C GLY A 23 1.60 -14.43 -4.68
N ILE A 24 0.46 -15.08 -4.46
CA ILE A 24 0.04 -16.29 -5.15
C ILE A 24 -1.31 -16.04 -5.82
N THR A 25 -1.46 -16.61 -7.01
CA THR A 25 -2.72 -16.62 -7.76
C THR A 25 -3.16 -18.05 -7.95
N GLY A 26 -4.37 -18.37 -7.50
CA GLY A 26 -4.98 -19.68 -7.65
C GLY A 26 -6.28 -19.59 -8.43
N GLN A 27 -6.45 -20.45 -9.42
CA GLN A 27 -7.73 -20.60 -10.10
C GLN A 27 -8.63 -21.54 -9.29
N LEU A 28 -9.79 -21.04 -8.84
CA LEU A 28 -10.75 -21.81 -8.05
C LEU A 28 -11.71 -22.60 -8.96
N THR A 29 -12.16 -21.95 -10.05
CA THR A 29 -13.00 -22.54 -11.10
C THR A 29 -12.60 -21.96 -12.45
N GLY A 30 -13.20 -22.42 -13.55
CA GLY A 30 -12.93 -21.86 -14.89
C GLY A 30 -13.23 -20.37 -15.03
N SER A 31 -14.05 -19.79 -14.14
CA SER A 31 -14.44 -18.37 -14.15
C SER A 31 -14.10 -17.64 -12.84
N THR A 32 -13.36 -18.27 -11.93
CA THR A 32 -13.05 -17.68 -10.62
C THR A 32 -11.59 -17.84 -10.27
N SER A 33 -10.94 -16.74 -9.88
CA SER A 33 -9.56 -16.76 -9.37
C SER A 33 -9.44 -16.05 -8.02
N LEU A 34 -8.55 -16.55 -7.18
CA LEU A 34 -8.19 -15.97 -5.90
C LEU A 34 -6.73 -15.51 -5.95
N ASN A 35 -6.52 -14.24 -5.66
CA ASN A 35 -5.20 -13.62 -5.53
C ASN A 35 -4.97 -13.30 -4.06
N VAL A 36 -3.87 -13.77 -3.50
CA VAL A 36 -3.46 -13.45 -2.12
C VAL A 36 -2.04 -12.89 -2.17
N GLY A 37 -1.83 -11.77 -1.51
CA GLY A 37 -0.57 -11.04 -1.58
C GLY A 37 -0.21 -10.32 -0.30
N TYR A 38 1.08 -10.04 -0.17
CA TYR A 38 1.66 -9.20 0.86
C TYR A 38 2.58 -8.17 0.22
N THR A 39 2.44 -6.91 0.63
CA THR A 39 3.29 -5.80 0.20
C THR A 39 3.94 -5.17 1.44
N GLY A 40 5.25 -5.06 1.42
CA GLY A 40 6.03 -4.36 2.44
C GLY A 40 6.77 -3.16 1.84
N GLU A 41 6.86 -2.08 2.61
CA GLU A 41 7.57 -0.85 2.29
C GLU A 41 8.58 -0.55 3.40
N PHE A 42 9.81 -0.26 2.98
CA PHE A 42 10.90 0.18 3.84
C PHE A 42 11.30 1.60 3.43
N ALA A 43 11.14 2.56 4.35
CA ALA A 43 11.63 3.93 4.23
C ALA A 43 12.14 4.41 5.60
N ASP A 44 13.05 5.38 5.62
CA ASP A 44 13.66 5.82 6.90
C ASP A 44 12.66 6.43 7.88
N SER A 45 11.55 7.00 7.38
CA SER A 45 10.56 7.67 8.22
C SER A 45 9.30 6.85 8.48
N HIS A 46 8.99 5.86 7.64
CA HIS A 46 7.73 5.12 7.68
C HIS A 46 7.91 3.70 7.18
N GLN A 47 7.25 2.75 7.85
CA GLN A 47 7.16 1.36 7.42
C GLN A 47 5.69 1.04 7.16
N ASN A 48 5.36 0.59 5.95
CA ASN A 48 4.01 0.21 5.58
C ASN A 48 3.96 -1.26 5.17
N ASN A 49 2.99 -2.00 5.68
CA ASN A 49 2.82 -3.41 5.42
C ASN A 49 1.34 -3.69 5.18
N ALA A 50 1.02 -4.33 4.06
CA ALA A 50 -0.34 -4.61 3.66
C ALA A 50 -0.50 -6.08 3.26
N PHE A 51 -1.55 -6.70 3.76
CA PHE A 51 -2.04 -7.99 3.28
C PHE A 51 -3.29 -7.77 2.42
N SER A 52 -3.38 -8.46 1.28
CA SER A 52 -4.49 -8.36 0.36
C SER A 52 -5.00 -9.74 -0.05
N ALA A 53 -6.33 -9.87 -0.13
CA ALA A 53 -7.00 -10.99 -0.76
C ALA A 53 -8.05 -10.46 -1.73
N THR A 54 -8.00 -10.91 -2.98
CA THR A 54 -8.90 -10.47 -4.05
C THR A 54 -9.49 -11.68 -4.74
N LEU A 55 -10.81 -11.75 -4.76
CA LEU A 55 -11.58 -12.73 -5.52
C LEU A 55 -12.05 -12.09 -6.82
N ASP A 56 -11.62 -12.66 -7.95
CA ASP A 56 -12.06 -12.26 -9.29
C ASP A 56 -13.05 -13.30 -9.80
N VAL A 57 -14.21 -12.84 -10.26
CA VAL A 57 -15.31 -13.65 -10.77
C VAL A 57 -15.73 -13.10 -12.14
N ALA A 58 -15.50 -13.89 -13.19
CA ALA A 58 -15.99 -13.60 -14.52
C ALA A 58 -17.43 -14.13 -14.68
N PHE A 59 -18.33 -13.28 -15.18
CA PHE A 59 -19.73 -13.60 -15.47
C PHE A 59 -19.98 -13.61 -16.98
#